data_AF-A0A534GUV7-F1
#
_entry.id   AF-A0A534GUV7-F1
#
_cell.length_a   1.000
_cell.length_b   1.000
_cell.length_c   1.000
_cell.angle_alpha   90.00
_cell.angle_beta   90.00
_cell.angle_gamma   90.00
#
_symmetry.space_group_name_H-M   'P 1'
#
loop_
_entity.id
_entity.type
_entity.pdbx_description
1 polymer ?
#
loop_
_entity_poly.entity_id
_entity_poly.type
_entity_poly.pdbx_seq_one_letter_code
_entity_poly.pdbx_strand_id
1 'polypeptide(L)' 'MLVLTRRIGESLMIGSRVTVTVVAVKGSQIRGGTL' A
#
# COMPACT_ATOMS: atom_id res chain seq x y z
N MET A 1 -4.45 -16.72 -2.85
CA MET A 1 -3.76 -15.59 -2.18
C MET A 1 -3.06 -14.77 -3.26
N LEU A 2 -3.38 -13.49 -3.38
CA LEU A 2 -2.73 -12.59 -4.33
C LEU A 2 -1.66 -11.78 -3.59
N VAL A 3 -0.42 -11.78 -4.09
CA VAL A 3 0.72 -11.07 -3.47
C VAL A 3 1.29 -10.10 -4.49
N LEU A 4 1.38 -8.82 -4.12
CA LEU A 4 1.88 -7.75 -4.98
C LEU A 4 2.91 -6.94 -4.20
N THR A 5 4.12 -6.81 -4.74
CA THR A 5 5.18 -6.01 -4.13
C THR A 5 4.93 -4.53 -4.42
N ARG A 6 4.85 -3.71 -3.37
CA ARG A 6 4.73 -2.25 -3.46
C ARG A 6 5.96 -1.57 -2.88
N ARG A 7 6.48 -0.56 -3.57
CA ARG A 7 7.51 0.35 -3.05
C ARG A 7 6.87 1.56 -2.37
N ILE A 8 7.66 2.31 -1.59
CA ILE A 8 7.21 3.58 -1.00
C ILE A 8 6.74 4.52 -2.12
N GLY A 9 5.57 5.13 -1.95
CA GLY A 9 4.91 5.99 -2.94
C GLY A 9 4.01 5.25 -3.92
N GLU A 10 4.07 3.92 -3.99
CA GLU A 10 3.17 3.14 -4.85
C GLU A 10 1.81 2.91 -4.20
N SER A 11 0.78 2.87 -5.04
CA SER A 11 -0.59 2.60 -4.64
C SER A 11 -1.11 1.28 -5.24
N LEU A 12 -2.06 0.67 -4.54
CA LEU A 12 -2.84 -0.48 -4.96
C LEU A 12 -4.32 -0.11 -4.88
N MET A 13 -5.03 -0.28 -6.00
CA MET A 13 -6.49 -0.15 -6.02
C MET A 13 -7.13 -1.52 -5.76
N ILE A 14 -8.11 -1.54 -4.85
CA ILE A 14 -8.94 -2.71 -4.55
C ILE A 14 -10.38 -2.35 -4.95
N GLY A 15 -10.85 -3.00 -6.01
CA GLY A 15 -12.12 -2.63 -6.64
C GLY A 15 -12.08 -1.19 -7.18
N SER A 16 -13.22 -0.49 -7.11
CA SER A 16 -13.39 0.87 -7.66
C SER A 16 -13.37 1.98 -6.61
N ARG A 17 -13.19 1.65 -5.33
CA ARG A 17 -13.42 2.59 -4.22
C ARG A 17 -12.34 2.64 -3.16
N VAL A 18 -11.40 1.70 -3.15
CA VAL A 18 -10.37 1.63 -2.11
C VAL A 18 -9.01 1.77 -2.75
N THR A 19 -8.25 2.77 -2.32
CA THR A 19 -6.84 2.94 -2.71
C THR A 19 -5.97 2.82 -1.47
N VAL A 20 -4.97 1.94 -1.52
CA VAL A 20 -3.97 1.76 -0.46
C VAL A 20 -2.63 2.26 -0.95
N THR A 21 -2.00 3.18 -0.24
CA THR A 21 -0.70 3.74 -0.59
C THR A 21 0.35 3.38 0.48
N VAL A 22 1.54 2.99 0.04
CA VAL A 22 2.69 2.79 0.95
C VAL A 22 3.35 4.14 1.21
N VAL A 23 3.19 4.69 2.41
CA VAL A 23 3.68 6.02 2.76
C VAL A 23 5.11 5.99 3.29
N ALA A 24 5.44 5.00 4.12
CA ALA A 24 6.79 4.84 4.65
C ALA A 24 7.03 3.41 5.15
N VAL A 25 8.30 3.01 5.27
CA VAL A 25 8.73 1.74 5.88
C VAL A 25 9.72 2.04 7.00
N LYS A 26 9.52 1.44 8.18
CA LYS A 26 10.43 1.51 9.33
C LYS A 26 10.71 0.09 9.84
N GLY A 27 11.85 -0.48 9.45
CA GLY A 27 12.13 -1.89 9.74
C GLY A 27 11.08 -2.79 9.10
N SER A 28 10.42 -3.64 9.90
CA SER A 28 9.29 -4.46 9.46
C SER A 28 7.92 -3.76 9.52
N GLN A 29 7.85 -2.54 10.06
CA GLN A 29 6.61 -1.77 10.12
C GLN A 29 6.41 -0.98 8.82
N ILE A 30 5.18 -1.00 8.30
CA ILE A 30 4.78 -0.22 7.14
C ILE A 30 3.73 0.79 7.58
N ARG A 31 3.88 2.04 7.15
CA ARG A 31 2.85 3.07 7.28
C ARG A 31 2.03 3.09 5.99
N GLY A 32 0.77 2.70 6.10
CA GLY A 32 -0.20 2.80 5.01
C GLY A 32 -1.01 4.09 5.09
N GLY A 33 -1.46 4.58 3.93
CA GLY A 33 -2.53 5.56 3.80
C GLY A 33 -3.67 4.96 2.98
N THR A 34 -4.90 5.36 3.28
CA THR A 34 -6.10 4.95 2.54
C THR A 34 -6.87 6.18 2.09
N LEU A 35 -7.39 6.12 0.87
CA LEU A 35 -8.29 7.10 0.29
C LEU A 35 -9.57 6.42 -0.16
#